data_AF-M7TRP1-F1
#
_entry.id   AF-M7TRP1-F1
#
_cell.length_a   1.000
_cell.length_b   1.000
_cell.length_c   1.000
_cell.angle_alpha   90.00
_cell.angle_beta   90.00
_cell.angle_gamma   90.00
#
_symmetry.space_group_name_H-M   'P 1'
#
loop_
_entity.id
_entity.type
_entity.pdbx_description
1 polymer ?
#
loop_
_entity_poly.entity_id
_entity_poly.type
_entity_poly.pdbx_seq_one_letter_code
_entity_poly.pdbx_strand_id
1 'polypeptide(L)'
;MATLQPHPAATSKTTTTTSQLLNRAPTIASYALQDPARPEIELAQVRHRIRLISAWGIDDDAIIAPGSRVLELGCGQGTATTVLAEAVGPAGHVDAVDPGAPDYGAPFTLAEAQGGGGGGSVN
;
A
#
# COMPACT_ATOMS: atom_id res chain seq x y z
N MET A 1 -21.03 -17.59 35.44
CA MET A 1 -21.47 -17.43 34.03
C MET A 1 -21.36 -15.95 33.70
N ALA A 2 -20.35 -15.55 32.92
CA ALA A 2 -20.22 -14.18 32.44
C ALA A 2 -20.88 -14.11 31.05
N THR A 3 -21.93 -13.31 30.93
CA THR A 3 -22.66 -13.06 29.69
C THR A 3 -21.81 -12.14 28.81
N LEU A 4 -21.38 -12.64 27.65
CA LEU A 4 -20.80 -11.81 26.58
C LEU A 4 -21.88 -10.85 26.09
N GLN A 5 -21.71 -9.54 26.32
CA GLN A 5 -22.53 -8.54 25.65
C GLN A 5 -22.19 -8.55 24.15
N PRO A 6 -23.20 -8.38 23.27
CA PRO A 6 -22.96 -8.28 21.83
C PRO A 6 -22.06 -7.08 21.53
N HIS A 7 -21.08 -7.31 20.65
CA HIS A 7 -20.17 -6.29 20.15
C HIS A 7 -21.00 -5.13 19.55
N PRO A 8 -20.72 -3.85 19.88
CA PRO A 8 -21.40 -2.74 19.23
C PRO A 8 -21.20 -2.84 17.72
N ALA A 9 -22.29 -2.68 16.97
CA ALA A 9 -22.30 -2.68 15.52
C ALA A 9 -21.21 -1.73 15.01
N ALA A 10 -20.31 -2.24 14.17
CA ALA A 10 -19.25 -1.46 13.58
C ALA A 10 -19.86 -0.24 12.88
N THR A 11 -19.49 0.95 13.35
CA THR A 11 -19.73 2.21 12.65
C THR A 11 -19.27 2.02 11.22
N SER A 12 -20.10 2.38 10.24
CA SER A 12 -19.84 2.21 8.81
C SER A 12 -18.46 2.77 8.43
N LYS A 13 -17.44 1.91 8.44
CA LYS A 13 -16.12 2.22 7.91
C LYS A 13 -16.28 2.17 6.40
N THR A 14 -15.99 3.27 5.72
CA THR A 14 -15.97 3.28 4.26
C THR A 14 -14.90 2.30 3.81
N THR A 15 -15.30 1.10 3.40
CA THR A 15 -14.38 0.06 2.92
C THR A 15 -13.81 0.50 1.58
N THR A 16 -12.49 0.69 1.51
CA THR A 16 -11.79 0.83 0.23
C THR A 16 -11.88 -0.50 -0.51
N THR A 17 -12.55 -0.53 -1.67
CA THR A 17 -12.69 -1.74 -2.49
C THR A 17 -11.60 -1.86 -3.54
N THR A 18 -11.42 -3.06 -4.09
CA THR A 18 -10.50 -3.29 -5.22
C THR A 18 -10.82 -2.39 -6.42
N SER A 19 -12.10 -2.21 -6.73
CA SER A 19 -12.51 -1.37 -7.87
C SER A 19 -12.19 0.11 -7.64
N GLN A 20 -12.33 0.61 -6.41
CA GLN A 20 -11.93 1.96 -6.05
C GLN A 20 -10.42 2.17 -6.18
N LEU A 21 -9.60 1.21 -5.74
CA LEU A 21 -8.15 1.26 -5.92
C LEU A 21 -7.75 1.23 -7.40
N LEU A 22 -8.37 0.34 -8.20
CA LEU A 22 -8.08 0.26 -9.64
C LEU A 22 -8.41 1.57 -10.38
N ASN A 23 -9.47 2.27 -9.98
CA ASN A 23 -9.82 3.58 -10.52
C ASN A 23 -8.78 4.65 -10.15
N ARG A 24 -8.16 4.54 -8.97
CA ARG A 24 -7.09 5.43 -8.50
C ARG A 24 -5.70 5.04 -8.98
N ALA A 25 -5.53 3.90 -9.66
CA ALA A 25 -4.22 3.40 -10.07
C ALA A 25 -3.31 4.42 -10.79
N PRO A 26 -3.82 5.29 -11.71
CA PRO A 26 -2.98 6.35 -12.30
C PRO A 26 -2.46 7.37 -11.28
N THR A 27 -3.30 7.76 -10.31
CA THR A 27 -2.88 8.66 -9.22
C THR A 27 -1.84 8.00 -8.34
N ILE A 28 -2.05 6.73 -7.96
CA ILE A 28 -1.11 5.99 -7.11
C ILE A 28 0.24 5.83 -7.81
N ALA A 29 0.24 5.50 -9.11
CA ALA A 29 1.45 5.41 -9.91
C ALA A 29 2.22 6.74 -9.99
N SER A 30 1.52 7.89 -9.90
CA SER A 30 2.16 9.20 -9.95
C SER A 30 3.00 9.55 -8.72
N TYR A 31 2.85 8.81 -7.61
CA TYR A 31 3.64 9.04 -6.41
C TYR A 31 5.08 8.53 -6.52
N ALA A 32 5.34 7.57 -7.41
CA ALA A 32 6.67 6.99 -7.57
C ALA A 32 7.57 7.84 -8.48
N LEU A 33 8.89 7.79 -8.22
CA LEU A 33 9.86 8.19 -9.24
C LEU A 33 9.76 7.23 -10.42
N GLN A 34 9.55 7.78 -11.61
CA GLN A 34 9.26 7.01 -12.81
C GLN A 34 10.07 7.54 -13.99
N ASP A 35 10.35 6.66 -14.95
CA ASP A 35 10.89 7.06 -16.24
C ASP A 35 9.79 7.81 -17.03
N PRO A 36 9.96 9.12 -17.31
CA PRO A 36 8.96 9.90 -18.03
C PRO A 36 8.72 9.40 -19.47
N ALA A 37 9.64 8.63 -20.04
CA ALA A 37 9.46 8.02 -21.35
C ALA A 37 8.53 6.79 -21.30
N ARG A 38 8.38 6.16 -20.12
CA ARG A 38 7.69 4.87 -19.94
C ARG A 38 6.73 4.84 -18.73
N PRO A 39 5.81 5.81 -18.58
CA PRO A 39 4.90 5.90 -17.43
C PRO A 39 3.94 4.71 -17.32
N GLU A 40 3.72 3.97 -18.41
CA GLU A 40 2.87 2.78 -18.42
C GLU A 40 3.42 1.62 -17.59
N ILE A 41 4.74 1.59 -17.35
CA ILE A 41 5.39 0.56 -16.53
C ILE A 41 4.89 0.66 -15.09
N GLU A 42 4.94 1.84 -14.49
CA GLU A 42 4.54 2.02 -13.10
C GLU A 42 3.04 1.78 -12.92
N LEU A 43 2.23 2.24 -13.87
CA LEU A 43 0.79 1.95 -13.87
C LEU A 43 0.51 0.43 -13.90
N ALA A 44 1.27 -0.34 -14.68
CA ALA A 44 1.14 -1.79 -14.71
C ALA A 44 1.57 -2.44 -13.37
N GLN A 45 2.64 -1.94 -12.75
CA GLN A 45 3.10 -2.41 -11.44
C GLN A 45 2.06 -2.14 -10.34
N VAL A 46 1.51 -0.93 -10.28
CA VAL A 46 0.45 -0.54 -9.34
C VAL A 46 -0.78 -1.43 -9.51
N ARG A 47 -1.27 -1.61 -10.75
CA ARG A 47 -2.42 -2.50 -11.02
C ARG A 47 -2.14 -3.93 -10.58
N HIS A 48 -0.92 -4.42 -10.75
CA HIS A 48 -0.53 -5.73 -10.27
C HIS A 48 -0.58 -5.81 -8.73
N ARG A 49 -0.06 -4.79 -8.02
CA ARG A 49 -0.08 -4.76 -6.55
C ARG A 49 -1.50 -4.65 -5.97
N ILE A 50 -2.37 -3.86 -6.60
CA ILE A 50 -3.80 -3.80 -6.24
C ILE A 50 -4.44 -5.20 -6.33
N ARG A 51 -4.14 -5.96 -7.39
CA ARG A 51 -4.67 -7.33 -7.54
C ARG A 51 -4.12 -8.31 -6.50
N LEU A 52 -2.86 -8.16 -6.08
CA LEU A 52 -2.30 -8.97 -4.98
C LEU A 52 -3.01 -8.68 -3.65
N ILE A 53 -3.18 -7.39 -3.33
CA ILE A 53 -3.88 -6.97 -2.10
C ILE A 53 -5.35 -7.40 -2.13
N SER A 54 -6.00 -7.31 -3.28
CA SER A 54 -7.34 -7.85 -3.51
C SER A 54 -7.41 -9.35 -3.20
N ALA A 55 -6.45 -10.13 -3.69
CA ALA A 55 -6.37 -11.56 -3.42
C ALA A 55 -6.10 -11.90 -1.95
N TRP A 56 -5.54 -10.97 -1.16
CA TRP A 56 -5.39 -11.10 0.30
C TRP A 56 -6.65 -10.70 1.08
N GLY A 57 -7.72 -10.32 0.38
CA GLY A 57 -9.07 -10.25 0.95
C GLY A 57 -9.62 -8.84 1.18
N ILE A 58 -9.15 -7.79 0.50
CA ILE A 58 -9.66 -6.41 0.74
C ILE A 58 -11.21 -6.28 0.65
N ASP A 59 -11.86 -7.12 -0.14
CA ASP A 59 -13.31 -7.05 -0.40
C ASP A 59 -14.16 -7.97 0.51
N ASP A 60 -13.59 -9.00 1.16
CA ASP A 60 -14.31 -10.03 1.95
C ASP A 60 -13.52 -10.43 3.23
N ASP A 61 -14.11 -10.25 4.43
CA ASP A 61 -13.48 -10.55 5.76
C ASP A 61 -11.96 -10.24 5.81
N ALA A 62 -11.64 -8.99 5.50
CA ALA A 62 -10.33 -8.59 5.00
C ALA A 62 -9.18 -8.65 6.01
N ILE A 63 -8.08 -9.32 5.63
CA ILE A 63 -6.78 -9.24 6.32
C ILE A 63 -6.23 -7.80 6.25
N ILE A 64 -6.45 -7.10 5.14
CA ILE A 64 -6.07 -5.70 4.93
C ILE A 64 -7.34 -4.89 4.72
N ALA A 65 -7.79 -4.21 5.77
CA ALA A 65 -8.99 -3.38 5.78
C ALA A 65 -8.62 -1.93 6.09
N PRO A 66 -9.53 -0.96 5.84
CA PRO A 66 -9.31 0.39 6.33
C PRO A 66 -9.11 0.45 7.85
N GLY A 67 -8.03 1.12 8.26
CA GLY A 67 -7.56 1.16 9.64
C GLY A 67 -6.58 0.05 10.03
N SER A 68 -6.23 -0.88 9.12
CA SER A 68 -5.22 -1.89 9.39
C SER A 68 -3.83 -1.27 9.61
N ARG A 69 -3.04 -1.91 10.48
CA ARG A 69 -1.61 -1.63 10.63
C ARG A 69 -0.82 -2.75 9.95
N VAL A 70 -0.04 -2.41 8.94
CA VAL A 70 0.66 -3.38 8.08
C VAL A 70 2.18 -3.19 8.22
N LEU A 71 2.91 -4.30 8.28
CA LEU A 71 4.37 -4.31 8.13
C LEU A 71 4.70 -4.90 6.75
N GLU A 72 5.39 -4.13 5.92
CA GLU A 72 5.92 -4.57 4.63
C GLU A 72 7.42 -4.85 4.74
N LEU A 73 7.83 -6.07 4.35
CA LEU A 73 9.22 -6.49 4.33
C LEU A 73 9.71 -6.56 2.88
N GLY A 74 10.79 -5.85 2.56
CA GLY A 74 11.32 -5.72 1.21
C GLY A 74 10.53 -4.73 0.36
N CYS A 75 10.35 -3.50 0.87
CA CYS A 75 9.53 -2.50 0.20
C CYS A 75 10.15 -1.95 -1.11
N GLY A 76 11.45 -2.15 -1.31
CA GLY A 76 12.18 -1.67 -2.47
C GLY A 76 11.92 -0.18 -2.72
N GLN A 77 11.52 0.16 -3.94
CA GLN A 77 11.21 1.54 -4.33
C GLN A 77 9.83 2.03 -3.83
N GLY A 78 9.01 1.18 -3.21
CA GLY A 78 7.79 1.60 -2.50
C GLY A 78 6.47 1.49 -3.29
N THR A 79 6.45 0.92 -4.50
CA THR A 79 5.19 0.77 -5.28
C THR A 79 4.12 -0.03 -4.52
N ALA A 80 4.51 -1.10 -3.82
CA ALA A 80 3.56 -1.87 -3.02
C ALA A 80 3.15 -1.10 -1.76
N THR A 81 4.09 -0.41 -1.11
CA THR A 81 3.85 0.47 0.04
C THR A 81 2.78 1.52 -0.24
N THR A 82 2.83 2.19 -1.39
CA THR A 82 1.85 3.23 -1.75
C THR A 82 0.45 2.64 -1.97
N VAL A 83 0.35 1.43 -2.54
CA VAL A 83 -0.94 0.75 -2.69
C VAL A 83 -1.48 0.28 -1.34
N LEU A 84 -0.62 -0.23 -0.46
CA LEU A 84 -1.00 -0.61 0.91
C LEU A 84 -1.52 0.59 1.69
N ALA A 85 -0.85 1.75 1.61
CA ALA A 85 -1.29 3.00 2.23
C ALA A 85 -2.69 3.41 1.77
N GLU A 86 -2.94 3.37 0.46
CA GLU A 86 -4.27 3.67 -0.10
C GLU A 86 -5.33 2.64 0.32
N ALA A 87 -4.95 1.38 0.51
CA ALA A 87 -5.85 0.31 0.95
C ALA A 87 -6.23 0.46 2.43
N VAL A 88 -5.27 0.72 3.32
CA VAL A 88 -5.53 0.90 4.76
C VAL A 88 -6.13 2.27 5.08
N GLY A 89 -5.95 3.24 4.19
CA GLY A 89 -6.56 4.57 4.26
C GLY A 89 -6.06 5.41 5.45
N PRO A 90 -6.59 6.63 5.64
CA PRO A 90 -6.02 7.60 6.57
C PRO A 90 -6.10 7.23 8.06
N ALA A 91 -6.85 6.19 8.42
CA ALA A 91 -6.92 5.65 9.77
C ALA A 91 -6.01 4.43 9.97
N GLY A 92 -5.38 3.95 8.90
CA GLY A 92 -4.44 2.84 8.88
C GLY A 92 -3.02 3.29 9.17
N HIS A 93 -2.09 2.35 8.96
CA HIS A 93 -0.67 2.63 9.02
C HIS A 93 0.11 1.53 8.29
N VAL A 94 1.17 1.88 7.58
CA VAL A 94 2.13 0.95 6.96
C VAL A 94 3.53 1.31 7.42
N ASP A 95 4.20 0.36 8.07
CA ASP A 95 5.64 0.39 8.29
C ASP A 95 6.31 -0.46 7.20
N ALA A 96 7.25 0.12 6.47
CA ALA A 96 7.90 -0.52 5.34
C ALA A 96 9.41 -0.50 5.51
N VAL A 97 10.06 -1.67 5.39
CA VAL A 97 11.50 -1.82 5.59
C VAL A 97 12.14 -2.58 4.43
N ASP A 98 13.34 -2.17 4.04
CA ASP A 98 14.15 -2.86 3.04
C ASP A 98 15.60 -2.98 3.54
N PRO A 99 16.22 -4.17 3.49
CA PRO A 99 17.63 -4.35 3.87
C PRO A 99 18.60 -3.92 2.75
N GLY A 100 18.10 -3.57 1.57
CA GLY A 100 18.88 -3.13 0.43
C GLY A 100 19.69 -1.88 0.74
N ALA A 101 20.88 -1.80 0.14
CA ALA A 101 21.73 -0.63 0.30
C ALA A 101 21.02 0.62 -0.27
N PRO A 102 21.11 1.80 0.38
CA PRO A 102 20.43 3.00 -0.10
C PRO A 102 20.80 3.40 -1.54
N ASP A 103 22.01 3.06 -1.99
CA ASP A 103 22.55 3.29 -3.34
C ASP A 103 22.25 2.17 -4.34
N TYR A 104 21.50 1.14 -3.93
CA TYR A 104 21.08 0.06 -4.81
C TYR A 104 20.01 0.54 -5.79
N GLY A 105 20.16 0.17 -7.07
CA GLY A 105 19.17 0.41 -8.12
C GLY A 105 19.56 1.50 -9.12
N ALA A 106 18.95 1.40 -10.31
CA ALA A 106 19.02 2.37 -11.38
C ALA A 106 17.71 2.28 -12.20
N PRO A 107 17.22 3.36 -12.84
CA PRO A 107 17.82 4.70 -12.92
C PRO A 107 17.70 5.51 -11.62
N PHE A 108 16.85 5.06 -10.68
CA PHE A 108 16.72 5.64 -9.36
C PHE A 108 17.16 4.61 -8.31
N THR A 109 17.98 5.06 -7.37
CA THR A 109 18.38 4.30 -6.19
C THR A 109 17.20 4.14 -5.24
N LEU A 110 17.30 3.19 -4.30
CA LEU A 110 16.31 3.03 -3.24
C LEU A 110 16.13 4.32 -2.43
N ALA A 111 17.23 4.99 -2.08
CA ALA A 111 17.20 6.24 -1.33
C ALA A 111 16.44 7.34 -2.08
N GLU A 112 16.66 7.49 -3.39
CA GLU A 112 15.96 8.49 -4.19
C GLU A 112 14.46 8.20 -4.27
N ALA A 113 14.08 6.94 -4.53
CA ALA A 113 12.68 6.54 -4.63
C ALA A 113 11.92 6.71 -3.31
N GLN A 114 12.58 6.47 -2.17
CA GLN A 114 12.00 6.56 -0.84
C GLN A 114 12.05 7.97 -0.23
N GLY A 115 12.69 8.95 -0.89
CA GLY A 115 12.85 10.31 -0.35
C GLY A 115 13.95 10.44 0.72
N GLY A 116 14.90 9.50 0.78
CA GLY A 116 16.17 9.65 1.49
C GLY A 116 16.48 8.64 2.60
N GLY A 117 15.64 7.64 2.87
CA GLY A 117 15.91 6.64 3.94
C GLY A 117 15.34 5.26 3.61
N GLY A 118 16.14 4.22 3.89
CA GLY A 118 15.93 2.78 3.62
C GLY A 118 14.70 2.10 4.26
N GLY A 119 13.62 2.85 4.44
CA GLY A 119 12.38 2.45 5.08
C GLY A 119 11.49 3.67 5.32
N GLY A 120 10.19 3.49 5.16
CA GLY A 120 9.19 4.56 5.21
C GLY A 120 7.99 4.16 6.06
N SER A 121 7.36 5.15 6.67
CA SER A 121 6.15 4.98 7.46
C SER A 121 5.08 5.86 6.84
N VAL A 122 3.98 5.27 6.39
CA VAL A 122 2.91 5.97 5.65
C VAL A 122 1.54 5.59 6.22
N ASN A 123 0.58 6.51 6.14
CA ASN A 123 -0.75 6.34 6.75
C ASN A 123 -1.60 5.31 5.99
#